data_AF-A0A6P1KCY1-F1
#
_entry.id   AF-A0A6P1KCY1-F1
#
_cell.length_a   1.000
_cell.length_b   1.000
_cell.length_c   1.000
_cell.angle_alpha   90.00
_cell.angle_beta   90.00
_cell.angle_gamma   90.00
#
_symmetry.space_group_name_H-M   'P 1'
#
loop_
_entity.id
_entity.type
_entity.pdbx_description
1 polymer ?
#
loop_
_entity_poly.entity_id
_entity_poly.type
_entity_poly.pdbx_seq_one_letter_code
_entity_poly.pdbx_strand_id
1 'polypeptide(L)'
;MDDEYLSEFGDTHDFEFKKNFFFDFIRYALENGYFKLGKNDCFLTGSIDEQLKLWKTAFPSHEKALLTDDGFFYIWFFLEECPAGFVWLFPQDDGSIYEHWT
;
A
#
# COMPACT_ATOMS: atom_id res chain seq x y z
N MET A 1 -21.07 15.22 -22.39
CA MET A 1 -19.89 14.87 -21.57
C MET A 1 -20.34 15.01 -20.13
N ASP A 2 -21.29 14.20 -19.66
CA ASP A 2 -21.30 12.72 -19.67
C ASP A 2 -19.97 12.17 -19.18
N ASP A 3 -19.86 12.11 -17.86
CA ASP A 3 -19.26 11.01 -17.08
C ASP A 3 -19.75 11.14 -15.63
N GLU A 4 -21.07 11.25 -15.45
CA GLU A 4 -21.75 11.00 -14.18
C GLU A 4 -21.85 9.48 -13.97
N TYR A 5 -20.69 8.83 -13.95
CA TYR A 5 -20.51 7.45 -13.48
C TYR A 5 -19.54 7.50 -12.29
N LEU A 6 -19.99 8.11 -11.20
CA LEU A 6 -19.47 7.71 -9.90
C LEU A 6 -19.99 6.30 -9.66
N SER A 7 -19.07 5.35 -9.56
CA SER A 7 -19.40 3.95 -9.33
C SER A 7 -20.14 3.80 -8.00
N GLU A 8 -20.94 2.75 -7.91
CA GLU A 8 -21.74 2.36 -6.74
C GLU A 8 -20.88 2.12 -5.47
N PHE A 9 -19.55 2.27 -5.56
CA PHE A 9 -18.58 2.05 -4.49
C PHE A 9 -17.40 3.07 -4.44
N GLY A 10 -17.44 4.18 -5.19
CA GLY A 10 -16.27 5.06 -5.35
C GLY A 10 -16.57 6.55 -5.17
N ASP A 11 -16.38 7.07 -3.95
CA ASP A 11 -16.32 8.52 -3.73
C ASP A 11 -15.07 9.08 -4.42
N THR A 12 -15.19 9.84 -5.49
CA THR A 12 -14.02 10.45 -6.17
C THR A 12 -13.54 11.74 -5.49
N HIS A 13 -14.14 12.15 -4.37
CA HIS A 13 -13.73 13.37 -3.70
C HIS A 13 -12.41 13.12 -2.94
N ASP A 14 -11.38 13.74 -3.51
CA ASP A 14 -10.04 13.95 -2.94
C ASP A 14 -9.16 12.69 -2.84
N PHE A 15 -8.66 12.26 -4.00
CA PHE A 15 -7.59 11.27 -4.11
C PHE A 15 -6.39 11.59 -3.21
N GLU A 16 -6.02 12.87 -3.09
CA GLU A 16 -4.88 13.28 -2.26
C GLU A 16 -5.19 13.10 -0.77
N PHE A 17 -6.41 13.39 -0.32
CA PHE A 17 -6.83 13.06 1.05
C PHE A 17 -6.73 11.57 1.34
N LYS A 18 -7.29 10.71 0.48
CA LYS A 18 -7.24 9.25 0.67
C LYS A 18 -5.83 8.71 0.66
N LYS A 19 -5.00 9.19 -0.28
CA LYS A 19 -3.58 8.86 -0.38
C LYS A 19 -2.86 9.25 0.91
N ASN A 20 -3.07 10.47 1.40
CA ASN A 20 -2.46 10.93 2.65
C ASN A 20 -2.90 10.07 3.84
N PHE A 21 -4.21 9.81 3.97
CA PHE A 21 -4.74 8.94 5.03
C PHE A 21 -4.14 7.53 4.98
N PHE A 22 -4.05 6.94 3.79
CA PHE A 22 -3.38 5.65 3.59
C PHE A 22 -1.95 5.70 4.13
N PHE A 23 -1.14 6.67 3.70
CA PHE A 23 0.24 6.79 4.14
C PHE A 23 0.41 7.09 5.63
N ASP A 24 -0.53 7.81 6.25
CA ASP A 24 -0.55 8.04 7.69
C ASP A 24 -0.83 6.74 8.46
N PHE A 25 -1.76 5.93 7.97
CA PHE A 25 -2.01 4.59 8.53
C PHE A 25 -0.79 3.67 8.38
N ILE A 26 -0.14 3.67 7.21
CA ILE A 26 1.08 2.86 6.99
C ILE A 26 2.21 3.29 7.92
N ARG A 27 2.42 4.60 8.10
CA ARG A 27 3.40 5.11 9.06
C ARG A 27 3.10 4.59 10.47
N TYR A 28 1.86 4.78 10.93
CA TYR A 28 1.45 4.32 12.25
C TYR A 28 1.70 2.82 12.43
N ALA A 29 1.35 2.01 11.44
CA ALA A 29 1.54 0.56 11.53
C ALA A 29 3.03 0.14 11.52
N LEU A 30 3.89 0.83 10.76
CA LEU A 30 5.35 0.62 10.78
C LEU A 30 5.96 1.03 12.13
N GLU A 31 5.55 2.17 12.67
CA GLU A 31 6.03 2.66 13.98
C GLU A 31 5.67 1.72 15.13
N ASN A 32 4.51 1.04 15.04
CA ASN A 32 4.06 0.06 16.01
C ASN A 32 4.53 -1.38 15.70
N GLY A 33 5.25 -1.59 14.59
CA GLY A 33 5.80 -2.88 14.22
C GLY A 33 4.76 -3.94 13.81
N TYR A 34 3.57 -3.53 13.35
CA TYR A 34 2.52 -4.47 12.92
C TYR A 34 2.86 -5.22 11.64
N PHE A 35 3.67 -4.61 10.78
CA PHE A 35 4.25 -5.24 9.60
C PHE A 35 5.59 -4.57 9.26
N LYS A 36 6.29 -5.17 8.30
CA LYS A 36 7.42 -4.56 7.59
C LYS A 36 7.09 -4.40 6.11
N LEU A 37 7.91 -3.64 5.38
CA LEU A 37 7.86 -3.57 3.93
C LEU A 37 8.97 -4.43 3.34
N GLY A 38 8.67 -5.18 2.27
CA GLY A 38 9.67 -5.98 1.57
C GLY A 38 9.25 -6.41 0.17
N LYS A 39 10.22 -6.87 -0.63
CA LYS A 39 10.02 -7.44 -1.97
C LYS A 39 11.08 -8.48 -2.26
N ASN A 40 10.71 -9.55 -2.97
CA ASN A 40 11.64 -10.62 -3.37
C ASN A 40 12.48 -11.15 -2.18
N ASP A 41 11.80 -11.49 -1.08
CA ASP A 41 12.38 -11.98 0.17
C ASP A 41 13.39 -11.02 0.84
N CYS A 42 13.42 -9.76 0.40
CA CYS A 42 14.25 -8.71 0.97
C CYS A 42 13.39 -7.65 1.66
N PHE A 43 13.65 -7.39 2.94
CA PHE A 43 13.06 -6.26 3.63
C PHE A 43 13.61 -4.94 3.08
N LEU A 44 12.76 -3.91 3.04
CA LEU A 44 13.25 -2.55 2.91
C LEU A 44 14.07 -2.17 4.14
N THR A 45 15.13 -1.41 3.89
CA THR A 45 16.04 -0.92 4.93
C THR A 45 16.02 0.61 4.97
N GLY A 46 16.63 1.18 6.01
CA GLY A 46 16.57 2.62 6.28
C GLY A 46 15.43 3.01 7.21
N SER A 47 15.31 4.30 7.47
CA SER A 47 14.27 4.89 8.30
C SER A 47 12.88 4.75 7.70
N ILE A 48 11.84 4.82 8.53
CA ILE A 48 10.43 4.82 8.08
C ILE A 48 10.20 5.93 7.06
N ASP A 49 10.79 7.12 7.25
CA ASP A 49 10.67 8.23 6.31
C ASP A 49 11.27 7.92 4.93
N GLU A 50 12.43 7.26 4.88
CA GLU A 50 13.06 6.85 3.62
C GLU A 50 12.22 5.79 2.89
N GLN A 51 11.69 4.81 3.63
CA GLN A 51 10.82 3.78 3.07
C GLN A 51 9.51 4.36 2.53
N LEU A 52 8.84 5.24 3.30
CA LEU A 52 7.62 5.90 2.87
C LEU A 52 7.86 6.86 1.70
N LYS A 53 9.02 7.52 1.63
CA LYS A 53 9.39 8.35 0.49
C LYS A 53 9.52 7.52 -0.78
N LEU A 54 10.15 6.33 -0.70
CA LEU A 54 10.24 5.39 -1.82
C LEU A 54 8.85 4.97 -2.29
N TRP A 55 7.99 4.53 -1.38
CA TRP A 55 6.60 4.18 -1.69
C TRP A 55 5.81 5.34 -2.31
N LYS A 56 5.85 6.54 -1.71
CA LYS A 56 5.14 7.73 -2.21
C LYS A 56 5.59 8.15 -3.62
N THR A 57 6.86 7.93 -3.95
CA THR A 57 7.41 8.24 -5.27
C THR A 57 6.87 7.29 -6.35
N ALA A 58 6.64 6.03 -6.00
CA ALA A 58 6.09 5.02 -6.90
C ALA A 58 4.54 4.94 -6.87
N PHE A 59 3.91 5.61 -5.90
CA PHE A 59 2.46 5.56 -5.74
C PHE A 59 1.76 6.24 -6.92
N PRO A 60 0.60 5.73 -7.38
CA PRO A 60 -0.08 6.31 -8.52
C PRO A 60 -0.47 7.77 -8.31
N SER A 61 -0.48 8.53 -9.39
CA SER A 61 -0.83 9.95 -9.39
C SER A 61 -2.33 10.23 -9.44
N HIS A 62 -3.13 9.21 -9.76
CA HIS A 62 -4.60 9.32 -9.80
C HIS A 62 -5.27 7.95 -9.62
N GLU A 63 -6.52 7.96 -9.17
CA GLU A 63 -7.32 6.77 -8.88
C GLU A 63 -7.53 5.86 -10.10
N LYS A 64 -7.67 6.42 -11.32
CA LYS A 64 -7.83 5.61 -12.54
C LYS A 64 -6.66 4.64 -12.82
N ALA A 65 -5.46 4.93 -12.33
CA ALA A 65 -4.31 4.03 -12.49
C ALA A 65 -4.37 2.83 -11.51
N LEU A 66 -5.28 2.89 -10.54
CA LEU A 66 -5.61 1.79 -9.63
C LEU A 66 -6.78 0.96 -10.15
N LEU A 67 -7.34 1.26 -11.32
CA LEU A 67 -8.45 0.51 -11.89
C LEU A 67 -7.96 -0.55 -12.88
N THR A 68 -8.63 -1.70 -12.90
CA THR A 68 -8.55 -2.73 -13.92
C THR A 68 -9.28 -2.29 -15.19
N ASP A 69 -9.06 -3.00 -16.30
CA ASP A 69 -9.75 -2.73 -17.57
C ASP A 69 -11.29 -2.87 -17.45
N ASP A 70 -11.76 -3.69 -16.52
CA ASP A 70 -13.18 -3.87 -16.16
C ASP A 70 -13.66 -2.97 -15.01
N GLY A 71 -12.83 -2.02 -14.55
CA GLY A 71 -13.20 -0.96 -13.60
C GLY A 71 -13.18 -1.36 -12.12
N PHE A 72 -12.67 -2.54 -11.78
CA PHE A 72 -12.38 -2.93 -10.39
C PHE A 72 -11.07 -2.32 -9.90
N PHE A 73 -10.89 -2.19 -8.59
CA PHE A 73 -9.62 -1.70 -8.05
C PHE A 73 -8.56 -2.81 -8.04
N TYR A 74 -7.43 -2.57 -8.68
CA TYR A 74 -6.18 -3.23 -8.34
C TYR A 74 -5.70 -2.70 -6.99
N ILE A 75 -5.27 -3.63 -6.17
CA ILE A 75 -4.57 -3.30 -4.95
C ILE A 75 -3.10 -3.04 -5.35
N TRP A 76 -2.72 -1.76 -5.46
CA TRP A 76 -1.43 -1.32 -6.01
C TRP A 76 -0.20 -2.03 -5.44
N PHE A 77 -0.23 -2.39 -4.14
CA PHE A 77 0.89 -3.07 -3.50
C PHE A 77 1.13 -4.52 -3.92
N PHE A 78 0.27 -5.08 -4.79
CA PHE A 78 0.52 -6.35 -5.50
C PHE A 78 1.11 -6.17 -6.91
N LEU A 79 1.18 -4.93 -7.41
CA LEU A 79 1.68 -4.66 -8.75
C LEU A 79 3.22 -4.61 -8.76
N GLU A 80 3.82 -4.96 -9.91
CA GLU A 80 5.28 -5.00 -10.05
C GLU A 80 5.92 -3.62 -9.85
N GLU A 81 5.19 -2.55 -10.18
CA GLU A 81 5.61 -1.16 -10.00
C GLU A 81 5.70 -0.75 -8.52
N CYS A 82 5.03 -1.50 -7.63
CA CYS A 82 5.16 -1.25 -6.20
C CYS A 82 6.56 -1.69 -5.72
N PRO A 83 7.33 -0.80 -5.08
CA PRO A 83 8.70 -1.09 -4.67
C PRO A 83 8.79 -2.10 -3.52
N ALA A 84 7.70 -2.30 -2.77
CA ALA A 84 7.60 -3.33 -1.73
C ALA A 84 6.14 -3.60 -1.36
N GLY A 85 5.82 -4.85 -1.03
CA GLY A 85 4.56 -5.26 -0.42
C GLY A 85 4.64 -5.27 1.10
N PHE A 86 3.55 -5.73 1.73
CA PHE A 86 3.50 -5.93 3.17
C PHE A 86 4.12 -7.28 3.55
N VAL A 87 4.92 -7.27 4.61
CA VAL A 87 5.37 -8.49 5.28
C VAL A 87 4.79 -8.49 6.68
N TRP A 88 3.74 -9.28 6.85
CA TRP A 88 3.05 -9.43 8.12
C TRP A 88 3.84 -10.35 9.04
N LEU A 89 3.98 -9.94 10.30
CA LEU A 89 4.79 -10.65 11.29
C LEU A 89 3.86 -11.32 12.30
N PHE A 90 3.85 -12.64 12.34
CA PHE A 90 3.03 -13.43 13.25
C PHE A 90 3.91 -14.16 14.27
N PRO A 91 3.99 -13.69 15.52
CA PRO A 91 4.68 -14.41 16.59
C PRO A 91 4.07 -15.81 16.78
N GLN A 92 4.93 -16.81 16.93
CA GLN A 92 4.55 -18.19 17.20
C GLN A 92 4.80 -18.55 18.67
N ASP A 93 4.18 -19.63 19.14
CA ASP A 93 4.32 -20.11 20.52
C ASP A 93 5.76 -20.52 20.88
N ASP A 94 6.56 -20.93 19.88
CA ASP A 94 7.97 -21.30 20.04
C ASP A 94 8.93 -20.10 20.04
N GLY A 95 8.40 -18.87 19.95
CA GLY A 95 9.17 -17.63 19.91
C GLY A 95 9.71 -17.27 18.52
N SER A 96 9.45 -18.08 17.49
CA SER A 96 9.73 -17.72 16.10
C SER A 96 8.71 -16.70 15.56
N ILE A 97 9.04 -16.07 14.44
CA ILE A 97 8.13 -15.18 13.72
C ILE A 97 7.85 -15.81 12.35
N TYR A 98 6.58 -16.05 12.07
CA TYR A 98 6.13 -16.40 10.72
C TYR A 98 5.94 -15.11 9.91
N GLU A 99 6.62 -15.04 8.77
CA GLU A 99 6.57 -13.91 7.85
C GLU A 99 5.63 -14.24 6.69
N HIS A 100 4.56 -13.46 6.53
CA HIS A 100 3.65 -13.59 5.40
C HIS A 100 3.83 -12.43 4.44
N TRP A 101 4.40 -12.74 3.28
CA TRP A 101 4.73 -11.78 2.22
C TRP A 101 3.52 -11.60 1.30
N THR A 102 3.11 -10.35 1.10
CA THR A 102 2.01 -9.92 0.23
C THR A 102 2.55 -9.47 -1.12
#